data_AF-A0A3D1ARB4-F1
#
_entry.id   AF-A0A3D1ARB4-F1
#
_cell.length_a   1.000
_cell.length_b   1.000
_cell.length_c   1.000
_cell.angle_alpha   90.00
_cell.angle_beta   90.00
_cell.angle_gamma   90.00
#
_symmetry.space_group_name_H-M   'P 1'
#
loop_
_entity.id
_entity.type
_entity.pdbx_description
1 polymer ?
#
loop_
_entity_poly.entity_id
_entity_poly.type
_entity_poly.pdbx_seq_one_letter_code
_entity_poly.pdbx_strand_id
1 'polypeptide(L)'
;MKRTAARQLLAQRRNTRLSSPAKALYAALFVALFAIPLAAWARATADIVRLPAVTSWPVGLAAASSGILLLLLGQGIFRLLPHPIYTGFPMLCVGISIAAGSASGLWLISPIVALGCAAMVLGYERRHRNERFDAIPRVRLPAAGTSSPAGLERVACYLFVLLPWLVMYEAVVAMGTPPDAVSGALPFEQRLPVLEWPEIFYFSTYVLTALAPLFARTRSDLRTFSARGLAAMLVAFPLYLALPLIAPPRPFTPHTVLGRLLLWDRRLDSPGAAFPSFHVIWAVLTAQVFSRRWPRLAWLFHGWALMVAASCIATGQHSLLDVLGGAATAWLVGRGPALWQAARTQAQCSGNSRREWRIGPVRFFNGGIYVFAGASVGMWIAISMAGPGHQAPVLVSAGLIVMGAALWARFVDGSPRFYGGLLGGVLGALSAPLFGTSPWLALAALSVGGPWAQAIGRLGYRLTARIGVPLHPTPVYSIFWNALVALAVTRLWTLSAPLHLIAGIYFVLTGLGRFVEEAWRGEARAPMLWGQWAAAASVIGGALMTALGNSAPAPAPLFAWHPLLSALVFGLAVSMAMGVDFPNWQRRFSRLV
;
A
#
# COMPACT_ATOMS: atom_id res chain seq x y z
N MET A 1 -29.45 20.87 -30.24
CA MET A 1 -28.61 22.08 -30.05
C MET A 1 -27.48 21.92 -29.03
N LYS A 2 -27.69 21.48 -27.78
CA LYS A 2 -26.60 21.39 -26.75
C LYS A 2 -25.45 20.41 -27.10
N ARG A 3 -25.71 19.29 -27.80
CA ARG A 3 -24.67 18.34 -28.25
C ARG A 3 -23.77 18.90 -29.36
N THR A 4 -24.29 19.84 -30.16
CA THR A 4 -23.57 20.44 -31.29
C THR A 4 -22.61 21.53 -30.81
N ALA A 5 -23.03 22.34 -29.84
CA ALA A 5 -22.17 23.34 -29.19
C ALA A 5 -21.02 22.71 -28.38
N ALA A 6 -21.26 21.58 -27.69
CA ALA A 6 -20.21 20.84 -27.02
C ALA A 6 -19.18 20.22 -28.00
N ARG A 7 -19.64 19.74 -29.15
CA ARG A 7 -18.76 19.27 -30.24
C ARG A 7 -17.95 20.42 -30.87
N GLN A 8 -18.54 21.61 -31.03
CA GLN A 8 -17.84 22.80 -31.53
C GLN A 8 -16.81 23.33 -30.52
N LEU A 9 -17.09 23.36 -29.22
CA LEU A 9 -16.13 23.72 -28.17
C LEU A 9 -14.97 22.70 -28.07
N LEU A 10 -15.24 21.41 -28.25
CA LEU A 10 -14.20 20.37 -28.34
C LEU A 10 -13.38 20.46 -29.64
N ALA A 11 -13.99 20.90 -30.74
CA ALA A 11 -13.29 21.17 -32.00
C ALA A 11 -12.41 22.44 -31.89
N GLN A 12 -12.87 23.49 -31.21
CA GLN A 12 -12.08 24.70 -30.92
C GLN A 12 -10.90 24.41 -29.98
N ARG A 13 -11.08 23.57 -28.96
CA ARG A 13 -9.98 23.14 -28.06
C ARG A 13 -8.98 22.17 -28.69
N ARG A 14 -9.32 21.55 -29.83
CA ARG A 14 -8.44 20.59 -30.52
C ARG A 14 -7.22 21.25 -31.17
N ASN A 15 -7.17 22.59 -31.24
CA ASN A 15 -6.18 23.32 -32.03
C ASN A 15 -5.27 24.28 -31.27
N THR A 16 -5.27 24.29 -29.93
CA THR A 16 -4.22 25.01 -29.19
C THR A 16 -2.99 24.11 -29.04
N ARG A 17 -2.24 23.93 -30.14
CA ARG A 17 -0.86 23.45 -30.02
C ARG A 17 -0.11 24.50 -29.20
N LEU A 18 0.43 24.11 -28.04
CA LEU A 18 1.35 24.97 -27.28
C LEU A 18 2.44 25.47 -28.24
N SER A 19 2.72 26.78 -28.20
CA SER A 19 3.82 27.37 -28.95
C SER A 19 5.15 26.71 -28.52
N SER A 20 6.16 26.70 -29.39
CA SER A 20 7.50 26.21 -29.06
C SER A 20 8.05 26.79 -27.74
N PRO A 21 7.95 28.10 -27.45
CA PRO A 21 8.35 28.64 -26.15
C PRO A 21 7.51 28.12 -24.98
N ALA A 22 6.20 27.90 -25.15
CA ALA A 22 5.36 27.33 -24.09
C ALA A 22 5.72 25.86 -23.79
N LYS A 23 6.13 25.08 -24.80
CA LYS A 23 6.65 23.72 -24.62
C LYS A 23 8.00 23.72 -23.90
N ALA A 24 8.90 24.63 -24.26
CA ALA A 24 10.19 24.79 -23.61
C ALA A 24 10.01 25.20 -22.13
N LEU A 25 9.12 26.15 -21.86
CA LEU A 25 8.77 26.56 -20.49
C LEU A 25 8.16 25.40 -19.70
N TYR A 26 7.25 24.63 -20.29
CA TYR A 26 6.67 23.46 -19.65
C TYR A 26 7.73 22.42 -19.29
N ALA A 27 8.66 22.13 -20.22
CA ALA A 27 9.77 21.21 -19.96
C ALA A 27 10.71 21.73 -18.87
N ALA A 28 11.06 23.03 -18.89
CA ALA A 28 11.88 23.66 -17.86
C ALA A 28 11.21 23.59 -16.48
N LEU A 29 9.90 23.89 -16.41
CA LEU A 29 9.13 23.75 -15.17
C LEU A 29 9.08 22.31 -14.67
N PHE A 30 8.92 21.33 -15.57
CA PHE A 30 8.95 19.92 -15.18
C PHE A 30 10.31 19.52 -14.58
N VAL A 31 11.41 19.94 -15.21
CA VAL A 31 12.76 19.68 -14.70
C VAL A 31 12.97 20.36 -13.34
N ALA A 32 12.57 21.62 -13.21
CA ALA A 32 12.73 22.39 -11.98
C ALA A 32 11.86 21.88 -10.83
N LEU A 33 10.63 21.42 -11.10
CA LEU A 33 9.67 21.01 -10.07
C LEU A 33 9.73 19.52 -9.73
N PHE A 34 10.20 18.67 -10.63
CA PHE A 34 10.23 17.22 -10.41
C PHE A 34 11.64 16.64 -10.53
N ALA A 35 12.31 16.79 -11.67
CA ALA A 35 13.58 16.09 -11.89
C ALA A 35 14.68 16.51 -10.89
N ILE A 36 14.91 17.82 -10.72
CA ILE A 36 15.92 18.34 -9.80
C ILE A 36 15.58 18.00 -8.34
N PRO A 37 14.35 18.28 -7.84
CA PRO A 37 14.00 17.93 -6.46
C PRO A 37 14.06 16.44 -6.16
N LEU A 38 13.65 15.56 -7.08
CA LEU A 38 13.73 14.11 -6.88
C LEU A 38 15.18 13.62 -6.84
N ALA A 39 16.05 14.15 -7.71
CA ALA A 39 17.47 13.83 -7.69
C ALA A 39 18.16 14.34 -6.41
N ALA A 40 17.84 15.57 -5.99
CA ALA A 40 18.33 16.15 -4.74
C ALA A 40 17.86 15.34 -3.52
N TRP A 41 16.59 14.91 -3.51
CA TRP A 41 16.05 14.04 -2.47
C TRP A 41 16.77 12.69 -2.44
N ALA A 42 16.92 12.04 -3.60
CA ALA A 42 17.64 10.77 -3.70
C ALA A 42 19.07 10.86 -3.14
N ARG A 43 19.78 11.95 -3.45
CA ARG A 43 21.12 12.25 -2.94
C ARG A 43 21.12 12.48 -1.43
N ALA A 44 20.17 13.26 -0.91
CA ALA A 44 20.10 13.59 0.50
C ALA A 44 19.81 12.36 1.39
N THR A 45 19.09 11.36 0.86
CA THR A 45 18.79 10.11 1.57
C THR A 45 19.70 8.95 1.20
N ALA A 46 20.80 9.19 0.47
CA ALA A 46 21.72 8.13 0.01
C ALA A 46 22.35 7.35 1.17
N ASP A 47 22.77 8.04 2.23
CA ASP A 47 23.41 7.41 3.41
C ASP A 47 22.39 6.79 4.39
N ILE A 48 21.10 7.09 4.20
CA ILE A 48 20.01 6.61 5.05
C ILE A 48 19.47 5.27 4.53
N VAL A 49 19.33 5.14 3.21
CA VAL A 49 18.78 3.93 2.57
C VAL A 49 19.89 2.88 2.41
N ARG A 50 19.93 1.92 3.34
CA ARG A 50 20.95 0.85 3.40
C ARG A 50 20.67 -0.38 2.53
N LEU A 51 19.61 -0.34 1.70
CA LEU A 51 19.29 -1.45 0.81
C LEU A 51 20.31 -1.56 -0.34
N PRO A 52 20.57 -2.77 -0.88
CA PRO A 52 21.54 -2.95 -1.95
C PRO A 52 21.23 -2.10 -3.18
N ALA A 53 22.24 -1.41 -3.73
CA ALA A 53 22.11 -0.78 -5.03
C ALA A 53 22.04 -1.86 -6.12
N VAL A 54 21.00 -1.83 -6.96
CA VAL A 54 20.93 -2.67 -8.15
C VAL A 54 21.58 -1.93 -9.30
N THR A 55 22.77 -2.38 -9.72
CA THR A 55 23.55 -1.73 -10.77
C THR A 55 23.56 -2.59 -12.03
N SER A 56 22.91 -2.10 -13.08
CA SER A 56 23.02 -2.70 -14.41
C SER A 56 22.75 -1.64 -15.46
N TRP A 57 23.81 -1.18 -16.12
CA TRP A 57 23.72 -0.13 -17.13
C TRP A 57 22.75 -0.48 -18.27
N PRO A 58 22.80 -1.69 -18.88
CA PRO A 58 21.87 -2.05 -19.95
C PRO A 58 20.41 -2.10 -19.48
N VAL A 59 20.15 -2.66 -18.29
CA VAL A 59 18.79 -2.75 -17.74
C VAL A 59 18.25 -1.38 -17.37
N GLY A 60 19.08 -0.54 -16.74
CA GLY A 60 18.73 0.83 -16.38
C GLY A 60 18.40 1.68 -17.61
N LEU A 61 19.24 1.64 -18.65
CA LEU A 61 18.98 2.35 -19.90
C LEU A 61 17.75 1.82 -20.63
N ALA A 62 17.55 0.50 -20.68
CA ALA A 62 16.38 -0.09 -21.31
C ALA A 62 15.08 0.33 -20.60
N ALA A 63 15.07 0.33 -19.27
CA ALA A 63 13.94 0.77 -18.47
C ALA A 63 13.69 2.28 -18.62
N ALA A 64 14.74 3.11 -18.57
CA ALA A 64 14.64 4.56 -18.76
C ALA A 64 14.12 4.93 -20.15
N SER A 65 14.67 4.30 -21.19
CA SER A 65 14.26 4.52 -22.58
C SER A 65 12.82 4.09 -22.82
N SER A 66 12.39 2.97 -22.24
CA SER A 66 11.00 2.51 -22.30
C SER A 66 10.07 3.48 -21.56
N GLY A 67 10.49 4.01 -20.40
CA GLY A 67 9.78 5.04 -19.66
C GLY A 67 9.59 6.32 -20.48
N ILE A 68 10.67 6.81 -21.12
CA ILE A 68 10.63 7.96 -22.04
C ILE A 68 9.70 7.68 -23.22
N LEU A 69 9.79 6.50 -23.81
CA LEU A 69 8.91 6.12 -24.91
C LEU A 69 7.43 6.19 -24.47
N LEU A 70 7.07 5.65 -23.31
CA LEU A 70 5.71 5.74 -22.77
C LEU A 70 5.26 7.18 -22.48
N LEU A 71 6.17 8.08 -22.11
CA LEU A 71 5.88 9.50 -21.93
C LEU A 71 5.58 10.21 -23.27
N LEU A 72 6.21 9.76 -24.36
CA LEU A 72 6.13 10.40 -25.68
C LEU A 72 5.06 9.77 -26.60
N LEU A 73 4.65 8.53 -26.35
CA LEU A 73 3.73 7.79 -27.22
C LEU A 73 2.33 8.44 -27.30
N GLY A 74 1.80 8.52 -28.53
CA GLY A 74 0.51 9.15 -28.85
C GLY A 74 -0.73 8.23 -28.66
N GLN A 75 -1.86 8.61 -29.28
CA GLN A 75 -3.20 8.05 -28.99
C GLN A 75 -3.33 6.50 -29.10
N GLY A 76 -2.46 5.82 -29.85
CA GLY A 76 -2.51 4.36 -30.04
C GLY A 76 -2.24 3.55 -28.77
N ILE A 77 -1.31 3.99 -27.90
CA ILE A 77 -0.91 3.24 -26.70
C ILE A 77 -2.04 3.14 -25.67
N PHE A 78 -2.99 4.08 -25.69
CA PHE A 78 -4.13 4.12 -24.76
C PHE A 78 -5.07 2.92 -24.88
N ARG A 79 -4.99 2.17 -25.99
CA ARG A 79 -5.70 0.88 -26.15
C ARG A 79 -5.12 -0.21 -25.26
N LEU A 80 -3.81 -0.18 -25.00
CA LEU A 80 -3.12 -1.17 -24.16
C LEU A 80 -2.97 -0.65 -22.72
N LEU A 81 -2.55 0.62 -22.58
CA LEU A 81 -2.14 1.20 -21.31
C LEU A 81 -2.96 2.47 -21.02
N PRO A 82 -3.90 2.47 -20.04
CA PRO A 82 -4.82 3.60 -19.87
C PRO A 82 -4.18 4.91 -19.39
N HIS A 83 -2.99 4.82 -18.81
CA HIS A 83 -2.24 5.91 -18.19
C HIS A 83 -0.74 5.79 -18.53
N PRO A 84 -0.36 5.96 -19.82
CA PRO A 84 1.02 5.72 -20.27
C PRO A 84 2.00 6.67 -19.58
N ILE A 85 1.64 7.94 -19.40
CA ILE A 85 2.48 8.94 -18.71
C ILE A 85 2.73 8.54 -17.24
N TYR A 86 1.67 8.19 -16.52
CA TYR A 86 1.75 7.78 -15.11
C TYR A 86 2.41 6.41 -14.88
N THR A 87 2.70 5.68 -15.95
CA THR A 87 3.44 4.40 -15.91
C THR A 87 4.88 4.61 -16.38
N GLY A 88 5.07 5.42 -17.41
CA GLY A 88 6.38 5.77 -17.97
C GLY A 88 7.23 6.60 -17.02
N PHE A 89 6.65 7.54 -16.26
CA PHE A 89 7.43 8.37 -15.33
C PHE A 89 8.06 7.55 -14.18
N PRO A 90 7.32 6.70 -13.44
CA PRO A 90 7.95 5.81 -12.45
C PRO A 90 8.98 4.86 -13.09
N MET A 91 8.70 4.31 -14.28
CA MET A 91 9.63 3.44 -15.01
C MET A 91 10.93 4.17 -15.37
N LEU A 92 10.84 5.45 -15.74
CA LEU A 92 11.98 6.32 -15.98
C LEU A 92 12.80 6.53 -14.69
N CYS A 93 12.15 6.81 -13.55
CA CYS A 93 12.82 6.95 -12.26
C CYS A 93 13.56 5.67 -11.86
N VAL A 94 12.93 4.49 -12.04
CA VAL A 94 13.56 3.19 -11.79
C VAL A 94 14.78 3.00 -12.69
N GLY A 95 14.62 3.22 -14.01
CA GLY A 95 15.71 3.06 -14.97
C GLY A 95 16.92 3.96 -14.69
N ILE A 96 16.68 5.24 -14.38
CA ILE A 96 17.73 6.18 -13.98
C ILE A 96 18.40 5.72 -12.69
N SER A 97 17.62 5.26 -11.70
CA SER A 97 18.17 4.81 -10.42
C SER A 97 19.08 3.59 -10.58
N ILE A 98 18.69 2.63 -11.41
CA ILE A 98 19.52 1.44 -11.73
C ILE A 98 20.77 1.84 -12.52
N ALA A 99 20.65 2.73 -13.51
CA ALA A 99 21.77 3.19 -14.32
C ALA A 99 22.79 4.01 -13.50
N ALA A 100 22.30 4.82 -12.54
CA ALA A 100 23.12 5.63 -11.66
C ALA A 100 23.58 4.89 -10.38
N GLY A 101 23.14 3.64 -10.16
CA GLY A 101 23.42 2.90 -8.93
C GLY A 101 22.84 3.54 -7.66
N SER A 102 21.74 4.29 -7.77
CA SER A 102 21.12 4.97 -6.63
C SER A 102 20.16 4.04 -5.89
N ALA A 103 20.61 3.46 -4.77
CA ALA A 103 19.75 2.67 -3.88
C ALA A 103 18.56 3.49 -3.36
N SER A 104 18.81 4.73 -2.93
CA SER A 104 17.78 5.67 -2.49
C SER A 104 16.76 5.97 -3.62
N GLY A 105 17.24 6.27 -4.83
CA GLY A 105 16.38 6.48 -5.99
C GLY A 105 15.49 5.27 -6.30
N LEU A 106 16.05 4.06 -6.20
CA LEU A 106 15.36 2.82 -6.54
C LEU A 106 14.34 2.39 -5.48
N TRP A 107 14.74 2.39 -4.21
CA TRP A 107 13.97 1.77 -3.12
C TRP A 107 13.07 2.75 -2.36
N LEU A 108 13.38 4.04 -2.37
CA LEU A 108 12.62 5.07 -1.67
C LEU A 108 11.84 5.95 -2.67
N ILE A 109 12.55 6.59 -3.58
CA ILE A 109 11.97 7.65 -4.42
C ILE A 109 11.04 7.07 -5.49
N SER A 110 11.49 6.08 -6.26
CA SER A 110 10.71 5.50 -7.36
C SER A 110 9.37 4.88 -6.90
N PRO A 111 9.29 4.14 -5.79
CA PRO A 111 8.02 3.64 -5.25
C PRO A 111 7.09 4.77 -4.79
N ILE A 112 7.61 5.81 -4.13
CA ILE A 112 6.81 6.98 -3.73
C ILE A 112 6.27 7.72 -4.95
N VAL A 113 7.09 7.88 -6.00
CA VAL A 113 6.67 8.45 -7.28
C VAL A 113 5.56 7.59 -7.93
N ALA A 114 5.72 6.26 -7.94
CA ALA A 114 4.69 5.36 -8.45
C ALA A 114 3.37 5.47 -7.67
N LEU A 115 3.43 5.54 -6.34
CA LEU A 115 2.27 5.76 -5.48
C LEU A 115 1.66 7.16 -5.69
N GLY A 116 2.48 8.19 -5.90
CA GLY A 116 2.04 9.54 -6.25
C GLY A 116 1.29 9.59 -7.59
N CYS A 117 1.84 8.94 -8.62
CA CYS A 117 1.18 8.76 -9.91
C CYS A 117 -0.15 8.00 -9.77
N ALA A 118 -0.18 6.92 -8.98
CA ALA A 118 -1.41 6.19 -8.69
C ALA A 118 -2.43 7.05 -7.93
N ALA A 119 -1.99 7.86 -6.97
CA ALA A 119 -2.84 8.77 -6.21
C ALA A 119 -3.45 9.86 -7.10
N MET A 120 -2.68 10.42 -8.04
CA MET A 120 -3.18 11.37 -9.05
C MET A 120 -4.21 10.72 -9.98
N VAL A 121 -3.95 9.51 -10.44
CA VAL A 121 -4.89 8.78 -11.30
C VAL A 121 -6.19 8.48 -10.54
N LEU A 122 -6.11 7.95 -9.32
CA LEU A 122 -7.26 7.51 -8.54
C LEU A 122 -8.03 8.66 -7.90
N GLY A 123 -7.33 9.70 -7.43
CA GLY A 123 -7.87 10.84 -6.70
C GLY A 123 -8.22 12.05 -7.56
N TYR A 124 -7.75 12.11 -8.81
CA TYR A 124 -7.99 13.29 -9.66
C TYR A 124 -8.39 12.91 -11.09
N GLU A 125 -7.50 12.27 -11.85
CA GLU A 125 -7.64 12.12 -13.30
C GLU A 125 -8.82 11.21 -13.70
N ARG A 126 -8.99 10.08 -13.02
CA ARG A 126 -10.03 9.09 -13.36
C ARG A 126 -11.44 9.67 -13.22
N ARG A 127 -11.67 10.46 -12.18
CA ARG A 127 -12.97 11.09 -11.93
C ARG A 127 -13.29 12.12 -13.01
N HIS A 128 -12.39 13.08 -13.24
CA HIS A 128 -12.55 14.10 -14.28
C HIS A 128 -12.73 13.50 -15.67
N ARG A 129 -12.06 12.38 -15.96
CA ARG A 129 -12.25 11.65 -17.22
C ARG A 129 -13.66 11.05 -17.30
N ASN A 130 -14.09 10.32 -16.27
CA ASN A 130 -15.40 9.68 -16.25
C ASN A 130 -16.56 10.69 -16.26
N GLU A 131 -16.37 11.90 -15.74
CA GLU A 131 -17.36 12.98 -15.78
C GLU A 131 -17.50 13.62 -17.17
N ARG A 132 -16.44 13.57 -18.00
CA ARG A 132 -16.36 14.26 -19.30
C ARG A 132 -16.50 13.32 -20.50
N PHE A 133 -16.20 12.04 -20.32
CA PHE A 133 -16.15 11.05 -21.39
C PHE A 133 -16.89 9.78 -20.97
N ASP A 134 -17.62 9.18 -21.92
CA ASP A 134 -18.25 7.88 -21.72
C ASP A 134 -17.20 6.82 -21.35
N ALA A 135 -17.60 5.82 -20.55
CA ALA A 135 -16.71 4.82 -20.00
C ALA A 135 -15.99 4.02 -21.11
N ILE A 136 -14.73 4.36 -21.38
CA ILE A 136 -13.90 3.64 -22.34
C ILE A 136 -13.62 2.22 -21.79
N PRO A 137 -13.83 1.14 -22.57
CA PRO A 137 -13.52 -0.22 -22.15
C PRO A 137 -12.07 -0.36 -21.71
N ARG A 138 -11.86 -0.91 -20.52
CA ARG A 138 -10.52 -1.03 -19.91
C ARG A 138 -9.90 -2.37 -20.26
N VAL A 139 -8.67 -2.35 -20.74
CA VAL A 139 -7.90 -3.56 -21.09
C VAL A 139 -7.12 -4.15 -19.89
N ARG A 140 -7.08 -3.49 -18.72
CA ARG A 140 -6.33 -3.98 -17.54
C ARG A 140 -6.85 -5.31 -16.96
N LEU A 141 -8.16 -5.53 -17.00
CA LEU A 141 -8.79 -6.79 -16.60
C LEU A 141 -9.85 -7.12 -17.65
N PRO A 142 -9.90 -8.37 -18.15
CA PRO A 142 -10.95 -8.80 -19.07
C PRO A 142 -12.33 -8.49 -18.48
N ALA A 143 -13.31 -8.14 -19.32
CA ALA A 143 -14.68 -8.02 -18.85
C ALA A 143 -15.19 -9.40 -18.43
N ALA A 144 -16.09 -9.47 -17.45
CA ALA A 144 -16.72 -10.73 -17.11
C ALA A 144 -17.59 -11.21 -18.29
N GLY A 145 -17.53 -12.50 -18.60
CA GLY A 145 -18.25 -13.08 -19.73
C GLY A 145 -17.87 -14.53 -19.98
N THR A 146 -18.78 -15.26 -20.63
CA THR A 146 -18.63 -16.68 -20.98
C THR A 146 -17.89 -16.90 -22.30
N SER A 147 -17.68 -15.85 -23.09
CA SER A 147 -16.92 -15.92 -24.35
C SER A 147 -15.43 -16.20 -24.10
N SER A 148 -14.75 -16.73 -25.12
CA SER A 148 -13.30 -16.97 -25.07
C SER A 148 -12.53 -15.63 -24.96
N PRO A 149 -11.47 -15.55 -24.14
CA PRO A 149 -10.64 -14.36 -24.06
C PRO A 149 -9.92 -14.04 -25.38
N ALA A 150 -9.97 -12.77 -25.79
CA ALA A 150 -9.24 -12.29 -26.96
C ALA A 150 -7.72 -12.31 -26.72
N GLY A 151 -6.92 -12.38 -27.80
CA GLY A 151 -5.45 -12.37 -27.69
C GLY A 151 -4.90 -11.18 -26.91
N LEU A 152 -5.44 -9.98 -27.15
CA LEU A 152 -5.06 -8.77 -26.40
C LEU A 152 -5.36 -8.85 -24.90
N GLU A 153 -6.42 -9.56 -24.49
CA GLU A 153 -6.74 -9.73 -23.07
C GLU A 153 -5.75 -10.68 -22.38
N ARG A 154 -5.25 -11.68 -23.11
CA ARG A 154 -4.20 -12.59 -22.64
C ARG A 154 -2.88 -11.85 -22.52
N VAL A 155 -2.50 -11.08 -23.54
CA VAL A 155 -1.32 -10.19 -23.50
C VAL A 155 -1.41 -9.21 -22.33
N ALA A 156 -2.59 -8.63 -22.08
CA ALA A 156 -2.79 -7.75 -20.93
C ALA A 156 -2.59 -8.47 -19.58
N CYS A 157 -2.97 -9.75 -19.46
CA CYS A 157 -2.67 -10.54 -18.26
C CYS A 157 -1.15 -10.69 -18.05
N TYR A 158 -0.40 -11.00 -19.11
CA TYR A 158 1.07 -11.04 -19.01
C TYR A 158 1.66 -9.69 -18.60
N LEU A 159 1.26 -8.60 -19.27
CA LEU A 159 1.84 -7.27 -19.05
C LEU A 159 1.45 -6.62 -17.72
N PHE A 160 0.25 -6.88 -17.20
CA PHE A 160 -0.29 -6.19 -16.02
C PHE A 160 -0.42 -7.08 -14.78
N VAL A 161 -0.16 -8.38 -14.88
CA VAL A 161 -0.22 -9.30 -13.74
C VAL A 161 1.10 -10.05 -13.59
N LEU A 162 1.49 -10.86 -14.58
CA LEU A 162 2.65 -11.74 -14.46
C LEU A 162 3.98 -10.98 -14.50
N LEU A 163 4.13 -10.00 -15.42
CA LEU A 163 5.34 -9.19 -15.49
C LEU A 163 5.53 -8.29 -14.25
N PRO A 164 4.51 -7.57 -13.74
CA PRO A 164 4.65 -6.84 -12.48
C PRO A 164 4.93 -7.75 -11.29
N TRP A 165 4.33 -8.95 -11.24
CA TRP A 165 4.68 -9.94 -10.22
C TRP A 165 6.15 -10.33 -10.30
N LEU A 166 6.65 -10.68 -11.49
CA LEU A 166 8.05 -11.06 -11.69
C LEU A 166 8.99 -9.92 -11.27
N VAL A 167 8.74 -8.69 -11.73
CA VAL A 167 9.55 -7.52 -11.38
C VAL A 167 9.57 -7.28 -9.86
N MET A 168 8.42 -7.39 -9.20
CA MET A 168 8.35 -7.24 -7.74
C MET A 168 9.03 -8.39 -6.99
N TYR A 169 8.93 -9.63 -7.50
CA TYR A 169 9.60 -10.79 -6.94
C TYR A 169 11.12 -10.65 -7.03
N GLU A 170 11.64 -10.36 -8.22
CA GLU A 170 13.06 -10.09 -8.45
C GLU A 170 13.57 -8.90 -7.62
N ALA A 171 12.73 -7.89 -7.39
CA ALA A 171 13.08 -6.79 -6.49
C ALA A 171 13.27 -7.27 -5.04
N VAL A 172 12.41 -8.17 -4.54
CA VAL A 172 12.57 -8.79 -3.22
C VAL A 172 13.82 -9.67 -3.17
N VAL A 173 14.07 -10.45 -4.22
CA VAL A 173 15.31 -11.24 -4.33
C VAL A 173 16.54 -10.33 -4.27
N ALA A 174 16.54 -9.22 -5.02
CA ALA A 174 17.63 -8.26 -5.07
C ALA A 174 17.86 -7.50 -3.75
N MET A 175 16.82 -7.33 -2.92
CA MET A 175 16.98 -6.78 -1.56
C MET A 175 17.75 -7.72 -0.63
N GLY A 176 17.77 -9.01 -0.93
CA GLY A 176 18.50 -10.02 -0.15
C GLY A 176 17.84 -10.36 1.18
N THR A 177 18.66 -10.84 2.12
CA THR A 177 18.20 -11.23 3.46
C THR A 177 18.24 -10.02 4.40
N PRO A 178 17.15 -9.69 5.12
CA PRO A 178 17.15 -8.57 6.05
C PRO A 178 18.06 -8.82 7.25
N PRO A 179 18.60 -7.77 7.90
CA PRO A 179 19.56 -7.92 9.00
C PRO A 179 18.97 -8.56 10.26
N ASP A 180 17.66 -8.49 10.43
CA ASP A 180 16.92 -9.05 11.56
C ASP A 180 16.20 -10.37 11.19
N ALA A 181 16.67 -11.05 10.14
CA ALA A 181 16.04 -12.26 9.62
C ALA A 181 15.90 -13.37 10.66
N VAL A 182 14.72 -14.00 10.67
CA VAL A 182 14.34 -15.14 11.51
C VAL A 182 13.92 -16.28 10.61
N SER A 183 14.50 -17.46 10.80
CA SER A 183 14.09 -18.63 10.02
C SER A 183 12.67 -19.05 10.39
N GLY A 184 11.81 -19.22 9.38
CA GLY A 184 10.46 -19.77 9.53
C GLY A 184 10.43 -21.30 9.65
N ALA A 185 11.58 -21.98 9.53
CA ALA A 185 11.66 -23.43 9.55
C ALA A 185 11.55 -24.02 10.96
N LEU A 186 10.72 -25.05 11.11
CA LEU A 186 10.57 -25.79 12.35
C LEU A 186 11.77 -26.73 12.58
N PRO A 187 12.12 -27.08 13.84
CA PRO A 187 13.30 -27.88 14.15
C PRO A 187 13.36 -29.25 13.45
N PHE A 188 12.21 -29.88 13.19
CA PHE A 188 12.19 -31.17 12.47
C PHE A 188 12.48 -31.01 10.97
N GLU A 189 12.14 -29.86 10.37
CA GLU A 189 12.30 -29.62 8.93
C GLU A 189 13.77 -29.54 8.53
N GLN A 190 14.63 -29.12 9.47
CA GLN A 190 16.07 -29.05 9.30
C GLN A 190 16.72 -30.44 9.15
N ARG A 191 16.04 -31.50 9.60
CA ARG A 191 16.52 -32.89 9.53
C ARG A 191 16.03 -33.63 8.28
N LEU A 192 15.11 -33.04 7.51
CA LEU A 192 14.58 -33.68 6.32
C LEU A 192 15.63 -33.66 5.19
N PRO A 193 15.89 -34.80 4.52
CA PRO A 193 16.78 -34.82 3.38
C PRO A 193 16.18 -34.00 2.22
N VAL A 194 17.04 -33.35 1.45
CA VAL A 194 16.63 -32.74 0.18
C VAL A 194 16.45 -33.86 -0.85
N LEU A 195 15.27 -33.93 -1.45
CA LEU A 195 14.97 -34.87 -2.52
C LEU A 195 15.08 -34.13 -3.86
N GLU A 196 15.78 -34.72 -4.83
CA GLU A 196 15.99 -34.10 -6.14
C GLU A 196 14.82 -34.31 -7.11
N TRP A 197 14.15 -35.47 -7.07
CA TRP A 197 13.05 -35.76 -8.01
C TRP A 197 11.82 -34.84 -7.89
N PRO A 198 11.42 -34.32 -6.70
CA PRO A 198 10.29 -33.41 -6.59
C PRO A 198 10.52 -32.06 -7.30
N GLU A 199 11.76 -31.75 -7.67
CA GLU A 199 12.10 -30.56 -8.45
C GLU A 199 11.26 -30.45 -9.73
N ILE A 200 10.90 -31.58 -10.36
CA ILE A 200 10.05 -31.55 -11.55
C ILE A 200 8.69 -30.88 -11.28
N PHE A 201 8.10 -31.12 -10.10
CA PHE A 201 6.85 -30.49 -9.70
C PHE A 201 7.09 -29.02 -9.33
N TYR A 202 8.13 -28.74 -8.56
CA TYR A 202 8.51 -27.38 -8.18
C TYR A 202 8.66 -26.49 -9.42
N PHE A 203 9.55 -26.87 -10.33
CA PHE A 203 9.86 -26.15 -11.56
C PHE A 203 8.67 -26.07 -12.53
N SER A 204 7.80 -27.10 -12.57
CA SER A 204 6.60 -27.08 -13.43
C SER A 204 5.67 -25.90 -13.13
N THR A 205 5.74 -25.33 -11.92
CA THR A 205 4.95 -24.16 -11.51
C THR A 205 5.24 -22.95 -12.38
N TYR A 206 6.50 -22.69 -12.74
CA TYR A 206 6.88 -21.59 -13.61
C TYR A 206 6.24 -21.73 -14.99
N VAL A 207 6.39 -22.91 -15.59
CA VAL A 207 5.89 -23.22 -16.95
C VAL A 207 4.37 -23.20 -16.99
N LEU A 208 3.70 -23.90 -16.08
CA LEU A 208 2.25 -24.03 -16.12
C LEU A 208 1.54 -22.72 -15.76
N THR A 209 2.10 -21.93 -14.85
CA THR A 209 1.59 -20.60 -14.54
C THR A 209 1.77 -19.64 -15.72
N ALA A 210 2.93 -19.67 -16.39
CA ALA A 210 3.14 -18.90 -17.60
C ALA A 210 2.16 -19.30 -18.72
N LEU A 211 1.75 -20.57 -18.81
CA LEU A 211 0.78 -21.04 -19.79
C LEU A 211 -0.68 -20.80 -19.39
N ALA A 212 -0.99 -20.59 -18.10
CA ALA A 212 -2.37 -20.48 -17.59
C ALA A 212 -3.24 -19.46 -18.37
N PRO A 213 -2.75 -18.24 -18.71
CA PRO A 213 -3.54 -17.29 -19.49
C PRO A 213 -3.94 -17.80 -20.88
N LEU A 214 -3.19 -18.72 -21.50
CA LEU A 214 -3.48 -19.31 -22.81
C LEU A 214 -4.57 -20.39 -22.75
N PHE A 215 -4.73 -21.03 -21.60
CA PHE A 215 -5.73 -22.09 -21.41
C PHE A 215 -7.01 -21.62 -20.71
N ALA A 216 -7.10 -20.35 -20.31
CA ALA A 216 -8.34 -19.76 -19.82
C ALA A 216 -9.48 -19.94 -20.85
N ARG A 217 -10.54 -20.64 -20.43
CA ARG A 217 -11.70 -20.99 -21.28
C ARG A 217 -12.58 -19.79 -21.55
N THR A 218 -12.83 -18.98 -20.52
CA THR A 218 -13.74 -17.82 -20.60
C THR A 218 -13.05 -16.54 -20.14
N ARG A 219 -13.56 -15.38 -20.57
CA ARG A 219 -13.09 -14.07 -20.06
C ARG A 219 -13.24 -13.96 -18.54
N SER A 220 -14.27 -14.55 -17.96
CA SER A 220 -14.44 -14.66 -16.51
C SER A 220 -13.32 -15.46 -15.83
N ASP A 221 -12.81 -16.53 -16.46
CA ASP A 221 -11.70 -17.31 -15.92
C ASP A 221 -10.41 -16.51 -15.91
N LEU A 222 -10.06 -15.89 -17.04
CA LEU A 222 -8.89 -15.04 -17.15
C LEU A 222 -8.98 -13.84 -16.19
N ARG A 223 -10.16 -13.21 -16.09
CA ARG A 223 -10.41 -12.13 -15.14
C ARG A 223 -10.22 -12.59 -13.70
N THR A 224 -10.71 -13.78 -13.35
CA THR A 224 -10.58 -14.34 -12.00
C THR A 224 -9.12 -14.61 -11.66
N PHE A 225 -8.38 -15.24 -12.58
CA PHE A 225 -6.94 -15.48 -12.44
C PHE A 225 -6.18 -14.17 -12.24
N SER A 226 -6.39 -13.19 -13.13
CA SER A 226 -5.74 -11.88 -13.04
C SER A 226 -6.08 -11.14 -11.75
N ALA A 227 -7.35 -11.10 -11.35
CA ALA A 227 -7.78 -10.40 -10.14
C ALA A 227 -7.25 -11.07 -8.86
N ARG A 228 -7.23 -12.40 -8.81
CA ARG A 228 -6.69 -13.15 -7.67
C ARG A 228 -5.17 -13.06 -7.60
N GLY A 229 -4.46 -13.09 -8.73
CA GLY A 229 -3.02 -12.86 -8.79
C GLY A 229 -2.66 -11.48 -8.24
N LEU A 230 -3.31 -10.42 -8.73
CA LEU A 230 -3.11 -9.05 -8.21
C LEU A 230 -3.46 -8.94 -6.72
N ALA A 231 -4.55 -9.57 -6.27
CA ALA A 231 -4.91 -9.59 -4.85
C ALA A 231 -3.87 -10.33 -4.00
N ALA A 232 -3.28 -11.42 -4.53
CA ALA A 232 -2.24 -12.16 -3.84
C ALA A 232 -0.97 -11.32 -3.71
N MET A 233 -0.60 -10.57 -4.75
CA MET A 233 0.50 -9.61 -4.70
C MET A 233 0.29 -8.54 -3.62
N LEU A 234 -0.94 -8.01 -3.50
CA LEU A 234 -1.29 -7.03 -2.46
C LEU A 234 -1.23 -7.58 -1.03
N VAL A 235 -1.18 -8.91 -0.86
CA VAL A 235 -1.03 -9.58 0.43
C VAL A 235 0.43 -9.99 0.65
N ALA A 236 1.00 -10.76 -0.28
CA ALA A 236 2.31 -11.38 -0.15
C ALA A 236 3.46 -10.36 -0.14
N PHE A 237 3.46 -9.36 -1.02
CA PHE A 237 4.59 -8.41 -1.07
C PHE A 237 4.70 -7.55 0.18
N PRO A 238 3.62 -6.98 0.75
CA PRO A 238 3.71 -6.34 2.06
C PRO A 238 4.25 -7.26 3.15
N LEU A 239 3.93 -8.56 3.11
CA LEU A 239 4.46 -9.54 4.07
C LEU A 239 5.95 -9.80 3.87
N TYR A 240 6.43 -9.96 2.62
CA TYR A 240 7.87 -10.07 2.32
C TYR A 240 8.67 -8.89 2.85
N LEU A 241 8.12 -7.69 2.77
CA LEU A 241 8.82 -6.47 3.22
C LEU A 241 8.72 -6.28 4.74
N ALA A 242 7.57 -6.61 5.34
CA ALA A 242 7.29 -6.29 6.74
C ALA A 242 7.70 -7.39 7.72
N LEU A 243 7.69 -8.66 7.31
CA LEU A 243 8.04 -9.77 8.20
C LEU A 243 9.49 -10.20 7.95
N PRO A 244 10.32 -10.36 9.00
CA PRO A 244 11.69 -10.81 8.85
C PRO A 244 11.78 -12.33 8.65
N LEU A 245 10.78 -12.98 8.05
CA LEU A 245 10.73 -14.43 7.91
C LEU A 245 11.52 -14.87 6.67
N ILE A 246 12.45 -15.79 6.87
CA ILE A 246 13.25 -16.38 5.78
C ILE A 246 13.20 -17.91 5.79
N ALA A 247 13.47 -18.51 4.63
CA ALA A 247 13.68 -19.96 4.50
C ALA A 247 15.07 -20.24 3.92
N PRO A 248 16.11 -20.41 4.76
CA PRO A 248 17.43 -20.79 4.29
C PRO A 248 17.33 -22.16 3.58
N PRO A 249 17.81 -22.29 2.33
CA PRO A 249 17.70 -23.54 1.61
C PRO A 249 18.55 -24.61 2.28
N ARG A 250 17.99 -25.81 2.49
CA ARG A 250 18.71 -26.91 3.17
C ARG A 250 19.88 -27.39 2.30
N PRO A 251 21.05 -27.67 2.89
CA PRO A 251 22.23 -28.10 2.13
C PRO A 251 22.01 -29.48 1.49
N PHE A 252 22.55 -29.67 0.29
CA PHE A 252 22.58 -30.96 -0.41
C PHE A 252 23.67 -30.97 -1.47
N THR A 253 24.01 -32.16 -1.99
CA THR A 253 24.91 -32.34 -3.12
C THR A 253 24.10 -32.84 -4.33
N PRO A 254 24.18 -32.21 -5.51
CA PRO A 254 23.39 -32.63 -6.66
C PRO A 254 23.99 -33.88 -7.33
N HIS A 255 23.19 -34.94 -7.48
CA HIS A 255 23.58 -36.19 -8.12
C HIS A 255 22.88 -36.41 -9.48
N THR A 256 21.73 -35.79 -9.72
CA THR A 256 20.92 -35.94 -10.94
C THR A 256 20.83 -34.64 -11.74
N VAL A 257 20.23 -34.72 -12.93
CA VAL A 257 19.88 -33.53 -13.73
C VAL A 257 18.93 -32.61 -12.95
N LEU A 258 17.97 -33.19 -12.21
CA LEU A 258 17.03 -32.44 -11.40
C LEU A 258 17.73 -31.79 -10.19
N GLY A 259 18.71 -32.45 -9.57
CA GLY A 259 19.54 -31.81 -8.54
C GLY A 259 20.33 -30.62 -9.06
N ARG A 260 20.86 -30.70 -10.30
CA ARG A 260 21.51 -29.55 -10.96
C ARG A 260 20.55 -28.43 -11.28
N LEU A 261 19.32 -28.76 -11.70
CA LEU A 261 18.26 -27.77 -11.93
C LEU A 261 17.87 -27.05 -10.64
N LEU A 262 17.64 -27.80 -9.55
CA LEU A 262 17.37 -27.25 -8.21
C LEU A 262 18.50 -26.33 -7.74
N LEU A 263 19.76 -26.71 -7.95
CA LEU A 263 20.89 -25.86 -7.59
C LEU A 263 20.96 -24.58 -8.43
N TRP A 264 20.60 -24.65 -9.72
CA TRP A 264 20.52 -23.49 -10.59
C TRP A 264 19.40 -22.55 -10.15
N ASP A 265 18.22 -23.09 -9.85
CA ASP A 265 17.06 -22.33 -9.37
C ASP A 265 17.38 -21.57 -8.07
N ARG A 266 17.99 -22.25 -7.10
CA ARG A 266 18.43 -21.63 -5.83
C ARG A 266 19.42 -20.48 -6.00
N ARG A 267 20.18 -20.41 -7.11
CA ARG A 267 21.12 -19.29 -7.36
C ARG A 267 20.40 -18.03 -7.84
N LEU A 268 19.20 -18.17 -8.38
CA LEU A 268 18.39 -17.07 -8.89
C LEU A 268 17.39 -16.55 -7.84
N ASP A 269 17.30 -17.21 -6.69
CA ASP A 269 16.32 -16.89 -5.65
C ASP A 269 16.99 -16.42 -4.35
N SER A 270 16.18 -15.87 -3.44
CA SER A 270 16.61 -15.40 -2.13
C SER A 270 15.79 -16.05 -1.01
N PRO A 271 16.41 -16.44 0.12
CA PRO A 271 15.68 -16.90 1.30
C PRO A 271 14.65 -15.89 1.83
N GLY A 272 14.83 -14.60 1.52
CA GLY A 272 13.91 -13.52 1.88
C GLY A 272 12.60 -13.48 1.08
N ALA A 273 12.55 -14.17 -0.07
CA ALA A 273 11.35 -14.26 -0.91
C ALA A 273 10.50 -15.52 -0.58
N ALA A 274 10.61 -16.06 0.63
CA ALA A 274 10.02 -17.35 1.00
C ALA A 274 8.59 -17.27 1.53
N PHE A 275 8.32 -16.42 2.55
CA PHE A 275 7.01 -16.36 3.24
C PHE A 275 6.12 -15.20 2.77
N PRO A 276 4.92 -15.45 2.19
CA PRO A 276 4.33 -16.75 1.85
C PRO A 276 4.84 -17.31 0.52
N SER A 277 4.71 -18.62 0.29
CA SER A 277 5.22 -19.26 -0.94
C SER A 277 4.40 -18.90 -2.18
N PHE A 278 5.00 -18.18 -3.13
CA PHE A 278 4.37 -17.89 -4.43
C PHE A 278 4.21 -19.14 -5.31
N HIS A 279 5.07 -20.15 -5.15
CA HIS A 279 4.90 -21.45 -5.82
C HIS A 279 3.53 -22.05 -5.53
N VAL A 280 3.16 -22.09 -4.24
CA VAL A 280 1.87 -22.60 -3.80
C VAL A 280 0.72 -21.72 -4.29
N ILE A 281 0.84 -20.40 -4.14
CA ILE A 281 -0.20 -19.45 -4.59
C ILE A 281 -0.48 -19.65 -6.09
N TRP A 282 0.57 -19.62 -6.91
CA TRP A 282 0.43 -19.75 -8.36
C TRP A 282 -0.06 -21.12 -8.78
N ALA A 283 0.42 -22.20 -8.16
CA ALA A 283 -0.06 -23.54 -8.44
C ALA A 283 -1.57 -23.68 -8.18
N VAL A 284 -2.07 -23.15 -7.05
CA VAL A 284 -3.51 -23.18 -6.73
C VAL A 284 -4.32 -22.35 -7.72
N LEU A 285 -3.86 -21.14 -8.08
CA LEU A 285 -4.58 -20.29 -9.05
C LEU A 285 -4.57 -20.90 -10.46
N THR A 286 -3.46 -21.49 -10.88
CA THR A 286 -3.31 -22.17 -12.17
C THR A 286 -4.16 -23.43 -12.25
N ALA A 287 -4.19 -24.25 -11.19
CA ALA A 287 -5.04 -25.43 -11.11
C ALA A 287 -6.53 -25.09 -11.26
N GLN A 288 -6.97 -23.93 -10.75
CA GLN A 288 -8.35 -23.45 -10.95
C GLN A 288 -8.64 -23.12 -12.41
N VAL A 289 -7.69 -22.54 -13.15
CA VAL A 289 -7.86 -22.26 -14.58
C VAL A 289 -8.01 -23.56 -15.36
N PHE A 290 -7.12 -24.52 -15.15
CA PHE A 290 -7.13 -25.79 -15.88
C PHE A 290 -8.33 -26.68 -15.51
N SER A 291 -8.72 -26.74 -14.24
CA SER A 291 -9.91 -27.50 -13.81
C SER A 291 -11.21 -26.96 -14.41
N ARG A 292 -11.33 -25.64 -14.61
CA ARG A 292 -12.49 -25.05 -15.33
C ARG A 292 -12.47 -25.33 -16.83
N ARG A 293 -11.28 -25.41 -17.43
CA ARG A 293 -11.10 -25.77 -18.83
C ARG A 293 -11.42 -27.24 -19.09
N TRP A 294 -10.98 -28.14 -18.20
CA TRP A 294 -11.14 -29.59 -18.27
C TRP A 294 -11.67 -30.18 -16.95
N PRO A 295 -12.99 -30.09 -16.69
CA PRO A 295 -13.57 -30.50 -15.40
C PRO A 295 -13.36 -31.98 -15.05
N ARG A 296 -13.35 -32.88 -16.05
CA ARG A 296 -13.10 -34.31 -15.84
C ARG A 296 -11.70 -34.62 -15.31
N LEU A 297 -10.75 -33.73 -15.58
CA LEU A 297 -9.35 -33.83 -15.14
C LEU A 297 -9.06 -32.91 -13.94
N ALA A 298 -10.09 -32.32 -13.32
CA ALA A 298 -9.90 -31.38 -12.22
C ALA A 298 -9.07 -31.98 -11.08
N TRP A 299 -9.29 -33.26 -10.75
CA TRP A 299 -8.53 -33.96 -9.70
C TRP A 299 -7.02 -34.01 -9.99
N LEU A 300 -6.62 -34.15 -11.25
CA LEU A 300 -5.20 -34.11 -11.65
C LEU A 300 -4.57 -32.75 -11.36
N PHE A 301 -5.27 -31.66 -11.70
CA PHE A 301 -4.72 -30.30 -11.50
C PHE A 301 -4.68 -29.90 -10.03
N HIS A 302 -5.66 -30.31 -9.23
CA HIS A 302 -5.61 -30.09 -7.78
C HIS A 302 -4.55 -30.99 -7.13
N GLY A 303 -4.42 -32.24 -7.57
CA GLY A 303 -3.33 -33.14 -7.16
C GLY A 303 -1.96 -32.58 -7.51
N TRP A 304 -1.79 -32.01 -8.71
CA TRP A 304 -0.58 -31.31 -9.12
C TRP A 304 -0.24 -30.14 -8.19
N ALA A 305 -1.22 -29.27 -7.85
CA ALA A 305 -0.97 -28.17 -6.92
C ALA A 305 -0.57 -28.65 -5.52
N LEU A 306 -1.10 -29.79 -5.06
CA LEU A 306 -0.66 -30.43 -3.82
C LEU A 306 0.76 -30.97 -3.93
N MET A 307 1.14 -31.57 -5.08
CA MET A 307 2.50 -32.03 -5.31
C MET A 307 3.50 -30.87 -5.38
N VAL A 308 3.12 -29.71 -5.93
CA VAL A 308 3.93 -28.48 -5.86
C VAL A 308 4.12 -28.02 -4.42
N ALA A 309 3.06 -28.01 -3.61
CA ALA A 309 3.17 -27.64 -2.20
C ALA A 309 4.08 -28.59 -1.41
N ALA A 310 3.98 -29.89 -1.68
CA ALA A 310 4.87 -30.90 -1.09
C ALA A 310 6.31 -30.76 -1.60
N SER A 311 6.50 -30.45 -2.90
CA SER A 311 7.83 -30.32 -3.49
C SER A 311 8.58 -29.12 -2.92
N CYS A 312 7.91 -28.01 -2.60
CA CYS A 312 8.51 -26.85 -1.92
C CYS A 312 9.26 -27.24 -0.63
N ILE A 313 8.67 -28.15 0.16
CA ILE A 313 9.29 -28.68 1.37
C ILE A 313 10.32 -29.74 1.00
N ALA A 314 10.03 -30.65 0.07
CA ALA A 314 10.93 -31.77 -0.26
C ALA A 314 12.24 -31.33 -0.93
N THR A 315 12.21 -30.32 -1.80
CA THR A 315 13.40 -29.69 -2.40
C THR A 315 14.17 -28.83 -1.38
N GLY A 316 13.60 -28.59 -0.20
CA GLY A 316 14.24 -27.83 0.88
C GLY A 316 14.40 -26.35 0.58
N GLN A 317 13.55 -25.78 -0.28
CA GLN A 317 13.54 -24.35 -0.61
C GLN A 317 12.59 -23.54 0.28
N HIS A 318 11.52 -24.17 0.78
CA HIS A 318 10.55 -23.55 1.66
C HIS A 318 10.40 -24.34 2.96
N SER A 319 10.04 -23.61 4.01
CA SER A 319 9.49 -24.17 5.24
C SER A 319 8.00 -24.50 5.10
N LEU A 320 7.48 -25.31 6.02
CA LEU A 320 6.07 -25.60 6.16
C LEU A 320 5.26 -24.31 6.39
N LEU A 321 5.82 -23.36 7.14
CA LEU A 321 5.20 -22.06 7.39
C LEU A 321 4.96 -21.30 6.08
N ASP A 322 5.92 -21.31 5.15
CA ASP A 322 5.80 -20.65 3.84
C ASP A 322 4.72 -21.27 2.99
N VAL A 323 4.66 -22.61 2.98
CA VAL A 323 3.65 -23.37 2.23
C VAL A 323 2.26 -23.11 2.79
N LEU A 324 2.09 -23.14 4.12
CA LEU A 324 0.83 -22.80 4.78
C LEU A 324 0.45 -21.34 4.55
N GLY A 325 1.40 -20.41 4.59
CA GLY A 325 1.19 -19.00 4.25
C GLY A 325 0.73 -18.81 2.81
N GLY A 326 1.31 -19.57 1.86
CA GLY A 326 0.92 -19.57 0.46
C GLY A 326 -0.51 -20.10 0.27
N ALA A 327 -0.84 -21.22 0.91
CA ALA A 327 -2.18 -21.80 0.89
C ALA A 327 -3.23 -20.86 1.54
N ALA A 328 -2.90 -20.25 2.68
CA ALA A 328 -3.75 -19.27 3.35
C ALA A 328 -3.97 -18.03 2.46
N THR A 329 -2.93 -17.54 1.79
CA THR A 329 -3.04 -16.43 0.84
C THR A 329 -3.94 -16.80 -0.34
N ALA A 330 -3.76 -17.98 -0.93
CA ALA A 330 -4.60 -18.48 -2.03
C ALA A 330 -6.08 -18.64 -1.60
N TRP A 331 -6.34 -19.13 -0.38
CA TRP A 331 -7.66 -19.21 0.21
C TRP A 331 -8.29 -17.83 0.41
N LEU A 332 -7.53 -16.88 0.97
CA LEU A 332 -7.96 -15.51 1.24
C LEU A 332 -8.40 -14.80 -0.04
N VAL A 333 -7.55 -14.82 -1.09
CA VAL A 333 -7.89 -14.21 -2.38
C VAL A 333 -8.99 -14.99 -3.11
N GLY A 334 -9.09 -16.29 -2.87
CA GLY A 334 -10.20 -17.14 -3.29
C GLY A 334 -11.55 -16.64 -2.77
N ARG A 335 -11.58 -16.22 -1.51
CA ARG A 335 -12.75 -15.67 -0.79
C ARG A 335 -12.92 -14.15 -0.92
N GLY A 336 -12.04 -13.47 -1.66
CA GLY A 336 -11.99 -12.01 -1.79
C GLY A 336 -13.34 -11.33 -2.01
N PRO A 337 -14.20 -11.75 -2.97
CA PRO A 337 -15.52 -11.14 -3.17
C PRO A 337 -16.45 -11.23 -1.96
N ALA A 338 -16.46 -12.38 -1.28
CA ALA A 338 -17.29 -12.60 -0.08
C ALA A 338 -16.75 -11.79 1.11
N LEU A 339 -15.44 -11.74 1.30
CA LEU A 339 -14.79 -10.93 2.33
C LEU A 339 -15.01 -9.44 2.10
N TRP A 340 -14.93 -8.99 0.85
CA TRP A 340 -15.23 -7.61 0.46
C TRP A 340 -16.70 -7.24 0.75
N GLN A 341 -17.63 -8.14 0.43
CA GLN A 341 -19.04 -7.96 0.77
C GLN A 341 -19.25 -7.92 2.29
N ALA A 342 -18.63 -8.82 3.04
CA ALA A 342 -18.69 -8.83 4.50
C ALA A 342 -18.12 -7.54 5.11
N ALA A 343 -16.95 -7.07 4.66
CA ALA A 343 -16.35 -5.82 5.11
C ALA A 343 -17.25 -4.61 4.82
N ARG A 344 -17.87 -4.57 3.64
CA ARG A 344 -18.85 -3.54 3.28
C ARG A 344 -20.09 -3.58 4.18
N THR A 345 -20.67 -4.76 4.37
CA THR A 345 -21.85 -4.95 5.23
C THR A 345 -21.51 -4.55 6.66
N GLN A 346 -20.35 -4.96 7.19
CA GLN A 346 -19.93 -4.61 8.54
C GLN A 346 -19.71 -3.11 8.70
N ALA A 347 -19.06 -2.45 7.73
CA ALA A 347 -18.88 -1.00 7.76
C ALA A 347 -20.23 -0.27 7.71
N GLN A 348 -21.18 -0.76 6.90
CA GLN A 348 -22.54 -0.23 6.83
C GLN A 348 -23.31 -0.44 8.15
N CYS A 349 -23.26 -1.65 8.72
CA CYS A 349 -23.89 -1.96 10.00
C CYS A 349 -23.31 -1.11 11.12
N SER A 350 -21.98 -1.03 11.22
CA SER A 350 -21.29 -0.25 12.26
C SER A 350 -21.64 1.23 12.15
N GLY A 351 -21.54 1.82 10.94
CA GLY A 351 -21.86 3.23 10.70
C GLY A 351 -23.35 3.57 10.87
N ASN A 352 -24.27 2.61 10.65
CA ASN A 352 -25.71 2.82 10.80
C ASN A 352 -26.24 2.43 12.18
N SER A 353 -25.45 1.74 13.01
CA SER A 353 -25.84 1.29 14.35
C SER A 353 -25.84 2.40 15.42
N ARG A 354 -25.79 3.68 15.02
CA ARG A 354 -25.64 4.81 15.94
C ARG A 354 -26.77 4.83 16.96
N ARG A 355 -26.45 4.53 18.21
CA ARG A 355 -27.36 4.66 19.35
C ARG A 355 -26.94 5.86 20.17
N GLU A 356 -27.93 6.69 20.49
CA GLU A 356 -27.75 7.86 21.32
C GLU A 356 -28.31 7.56 22.71
N TRP A 357 -27.48 7.68 23.73
CA TRP A 357 -27.91 7.61 25.13
C TRP A 357 -27.84 8.99 25.75
N ARG A 358 -28.84 9.35 26.54
CA ARG A 358 -28.86 10.62 27.26
C ARG A 358 -28.91 10.32 28.75
N ILE A 359 -27.87 10.73 29.46
CA ILE A 359 -27.80 10.66 30.92
C ILE A 359 -27.85 12.11 31.42
N GLY A 360 -29.03 12.54 31.85
CA GLY A 360 -29.32 13.92 32.23
C GLY A 360 -29.00 14.94 31.11
N PRO A 361 -28.14 15.95 31.36
CA PRO A 361 -27.75 16.93 30.35
C PRO A 361 -26.84 16.37 29.24
N VAL A 362 -26.19 15.24 29.49
CA VAL A 362 -25.09 14.74 28.67
C VAL A 362 -25.60 13.71 27.66
N ARG A 363 -25.14 13.80 26.41
CA ARG A 363 -25.46 12.82 25.36
C ARG A 363 -24.21 12.03 24.95
N PHE A 364 -24.33 10.71 24.99
CA PHE A 364 -23.32 9.73 24.60
C PHE A 364 -23.73 9.00 23.32
N PHE A 365 -22.74 8.56 22.56
CA PHE A 365 -22.93 7.84 21.31
C PHE A 365 -21.98 6.65 21.27
N ASN A 366 -22.44 5.51 20.77
CA ASN A 366 -21.59 4.32 20.64
C ASN A 366 -20.34 4.53 19.76
N GLY A 367 -20.34 5.52 18.86
CA GLY A 367 -19.16 5.94 18.10
C GLY A 367 -17.96 6.32 18.98
N GLY A 368 -18.19 6.81 20.21
CA GLY A 368 -17.15 7.11 21.17
C GLY A 368 -16.30 5.89 21.56
N ILE A 369 -16.86 4.67 21.51
CA ILE A 369 -16.12 3.43 21.83
C ILE A 369 -14.98 3.19 20.83
N TYR A 370 -15.21 3.45 19.54
CA TYR A 370 -14.16 3.31 18.52
C TYR A 370 -13.09 4.39 18.64
N VAL A 371 -13.50 5.61 19.02
CA VAL A 371 -12.55 6.70 19.31
C VAL A 371 -11.69 6.37 20.53
N PHE A 372 -12.32 5.88 21.61
CA PHE A 372 -11.65 5.38 22.81
C PHE A 372 -10.63 4.30 22.47
N ALA A 373 -11.07 3.25 21.78
CA ALA A 373 -10.20 2.12 21.43
C ALA A 373 -9.05 2.56 20.53
N GLY A 374 -9.33 3.39 19.50
CA GLY A 374 -8.31 3.89 18.59
C GLY A 374 -7.27 4.76 19.30
N ALA A 375 -7.71 5.73 20.10
CA ALA A 375 -6.83 6.61 20.86
C ALA A 375 -6.00 5.82 21.89
N SER A 376 -6.60 4.84 22.57
CA SER A 376 -5.90 3.99 23.54
C SER A 376 -4.84 3.11 22.87
N VAL A 377 -5.19 2.40 21.80
CA VAL A 377 -4.25 1.53 21.09
C VAL A 377 -3.12 2.34 20.47
N GLY A 378 -3.44 3.44 19.77
CA GLY A 378 -2.43 4.30 19.17
C GLY A 378 -1.49 4.91 20.21
N MET A 379 -2.02 5.34 21.35
CA MET A 379 -1.22 5.87 22.46
C MET A 379 -0.34 4.82 23.10
N TRP A 380 -0.88 3.63 23.38
CA TRP A 380 -0.13 2.53 23.97
C TRP A 380 1.05 2.12 23.09
N ILE A 381 0.82 2.03 21.77
CA ILE A 381 1.89 1.79 20.79
C ILE A 381 2.91 2.93 20.82
N ALA A 382 2.47 4.19 20.75
CA ALA A 382 3.39 5.33 20.73
C ALA A 382 4.28 5.39 21.98
N ILE A 383 3.73 5.19 23.18
CA ILE A 383 4.52 5.17 24.42
C ILE A 383 5.47 3.96 24.43
N SER A 384 5.02 2.79 23.99
CA SER A 384 5.85 1.57 23.93
C SER A 384 7.01 1.69 22.95
N MET A 385 6.79 2.38 21.82
CA MET A 385 7.84 2.71 20.85
C MET A 385 8.82 3.74 21.43
N ALA A 386 8.32 4.82 22.03
CA ALA A 386 9.19 5.86 22.61
C ALA A 386 10.08 5.35 23.75
N GLY A 387 9.58 4.39 24.53
CA GLY A 387 10.31 3.77 25.63
C GLY A 387 10.19 4.50 26.97
N PRO A 388 10.80 3.94 28.04
CA PRO A 388 10.75 4.50 29.39
C PRO A 388 11.24 5.96 29.45
N GLY A 389 10.62 6.78 30.30
CA GLY A 389 11.00 8.20 30.47
C GLY A 389 10.38 9.17 29.46
N HIS A 390 9.81 8.69 28.36
CA HIS A 390 9.26 9.54 27.29
C HIS A 390 7.73 9.64 27.29
N GLN A 391 7.06 9.09 28.29
CA GLN A 391 5.60 9.01 28.36
C GLN A 391 4.91 10.38 28.40
N ALA A 392 5.37 11.29 29.27
CA ALA A 392 4.78 12.61 29.43
C ALA A 392 4.82 13.45 28.13
N PRO A 393 5.98 13.61 27.43
CA PRO A 393 6.01 14.36 26.19
C PRO A 393 5.13 13.73 25.10
N VAL A 394 5.08 12.40 24.98
CA VAL A 394 4.18 11.73 24.01
C VAL A 394 2.71 12.03 24.28
N LEU A 395 2.29 12.02 25.56
CA LEU A 395 0.93 12.38 25.96
C LEU A 395 0.62 13.85 25.67
N VAL A 396 1.55 14.77 25.95
CA VAL A 396 1.41 16.20 25.63
C VAL A 396 1.28 16.40 24.13
N SER A 397 2.16 15.77 23.34
CA SER A 397 2.11 15.85 21.88
C SER A 397 0.79 15.33 21.32
N ALA A 398 0.26 14.22 21.85
CA ALA A 398 -1.04 13.69 21.44
C ALA A 398 -2.22 14.57 21.89
N GLY A 399 -2.13 15.19 23.06
CA GLY A 399 -3.11 16.19 23.49
C GLY A 399 -3.17 17.36 22.51
N LEU A 400 -2.01 17.81 22.04
CA LEU A 400 -1.91 18.86 21.01
C LEU A 400 -2.40 18.41 19.63
N ILE A 401 -2.31 17.12 19.27
CA ILE A 401 -3.00 16.55 18.09
C ILE A 401 -4.52 16.76 18.23
N VAL A 402 -5.10 16.40 19.37
CA VAL A 402 -6.55 16.51 19.59
C VAL A 402 -6.99 17.97 19.59
N MET A 403 -6.23 18.84 20.26
CA MET A 403 -6.49 20.28 20.30
C MET A 403 -6.35 20.91 18.90
N GLY A 404 -5.29 20.58 18.16
CA GLY A 404 -5.07 21.04 16.80
C GLY A 404 -6.19 20.61 15.85
N ALA A 405 -6.65 19.36 15.96
CA ALA A 405 -7.79 18.87 15.20
C ALA A 405 -9.10 19.62 15.54
N ALA A 406 -9.31 19.96 16.82
CA ALA A 406 -10.47 20.72 17.28
C ALA A 406 -10.44 22.18 16.82
N LEU A 407 -9.30 22.87 16.95
CA LEU A 407 -9.11 24.25 16.50
C LEU A 407 -9.25 24.36 14.99
N TRP A 408 -8.66 23.42 14.24
CA TRP A 408 -8.78 23.37 12.79
C TRP A 408 -10.24 23.17 12.34
N ALA A 409 -10.98 22.29 13.02
CA ALA A 409 -12.41 22.11 12.78
C ALA A 409 -13.24 23.37 13.08
N ARG A 410 -12.74 24.25 13.96
CA ARG A 410 -13.41 25.50 14.34
C ARG A 410 -13.15 26.61 13.34
N PHE A 411 -11.91 26.75 12.88
CA PHE A 411 -11.46 27.89 12.06
C PHE A 411 -11.45 27.63 10.56
N VAL A 412 -11.32 26.37 10.14
CA VAL A 412 -11.18 26.01 8.72
C VAL A 412 -12.40 25.19 8.27
N ASP A 413 -13.49 25.91 7.99
CA ASP A 413 -14.76 25.32 7.58
C ASP A 413 -14.61 24.43 6.33
N GLY A 414 -15.12 23.20 6.42
CA GLY A 414 -15.14 22.24 5.32
C GLY A 414 -13.83 21.49 5.05
N SER A 415 -12.78 21.68 5.85
CA SER A 415 -11.51 20.97 5.70
C SER A 415 -11.39 19.73 6.61
N PRO A 416 -10.60 18.69 6.23
CA PRO A 416 -10.40 17.52 7.07
C PRO A 416 -9.63 17.86 8.36
N ARG A 417 -10.23 17.54 9.52
CA ARG A 417 -9.63 17.70 10.87
C ARG A 417 -8.25 17.09 11.03
N PHE A 418 -7.96 16.08 10.21
CA PHE A 418 -6.70 15.36 10.17
C PHE A 418 -5.49 16.31 10.07
N TYR A 419 -5.55 17.36 9.23
CA TYR A 419 -4.43 18.28 9.04
C TYR A 419 -4.19 19.18 10.25
N GLY A 420 -5.26 19.61 10.93
CA GLY A 420 -5.15 20.26 12.23
C GLY A 420 -4.46 19.37 13.27
N GLY A 421 -4.81 18.09 13.28
CA GLY A 421 -4.15 17.11 14.14
C GLY A 421 -2.68 16.90 13.76
N LEU A 422 -2.35 16.84 12.47
CA LEU A 422 -0.98 16.72 11.97
C LEU A 422 -0.11 17.90 12.46
N LEU A 423 -0.60 19.13 12.30
CA LEU A 423 0.08 20.34 12.78
C LEU A 423 0.19 20.35 14.31
N GLY A 424 -0.88 19.98 15.02
CA GLY A 424 -0.87 19.83 16.47
C GLY A 424 0.17 18.81 16.94
N GLY A 425 0.34 17.71 16.21
CA GLY A 425 1.37 16.70 16.48
C GLY A 425 2.79 17.20 16.22
N VAL A 426 3.01 17.98 15.17
CA VAL A 426 4.31 18.63 14.91
C VAL A 426 4.63 19.62 16.02
N LEU A 427 3.71 20.53 16.35
CA LEU A 427 3.90 21.50 17.43
C LEU A 427 4.14 20.81 18.78
N GLY A 428 3.41 19.73 19.04
CA GLY A 428 3.59 18.94 20.25
C GLY A 428 4.88 18.14 20.28
N ALA A 429 5.39 17.68 19.14
CA ALA A 429 6.71 17.09 19.07
C ALA A 429 7.80 18.16 19.31
N LEU A 430 7.62 19.36 18.77
CA LEU A 430 8.55 20.49 18.98
C LEU A 430 8.60 20.96 20.44
N SER A 431 7.58 20.68 21.26
CA SER A 431 7.61 20.93 22.70
C SER A 431 8.22 19.79 23.52
N ALA A 432 8.47 18.62 22.93
CA ALA A 432 9.07 17.46 23.61
C ALA A 432 10.45 17.73 24.27
N PRO A 433 11.32 18.62 23.72
CA PRO A 433 12.58 19.00 24.37
C PRO A 433 12.42 19.60 25.77
N LEU A 434 11.27 20.22 26.07
CA LEU A 434 10.96 20.73 27.42
C LEU A 434 10.92 19.62 28.49
N PHE A 435 10.79 18.36 28.05
CA PHE A 435 10.77 17.16 28.87
C PHE A 435 12.01 16.27 28.61
N GLY A 436 13.09 16.82 28.06
CA GLY A 436 14.31 16.08 27.74
C GLY A 436 14.15 15.03 26.64
N THR A 437 13.12 15.16 25.80
CA THR A 437 12.81 14.19 24.73
C THR A 437 13.03 14.77 23.35
N SER A 438 13.64 14.01 22.45
CA SER A 438 13.86 14.43 21.07
C SER A 438 12.52 14.67 20.34
N PRO A 439 12.37 15.77 19.57
CA PRO A 439 11.16 16.02 18.82
C PRO A 439 10.92 14.93 17.78
N TRP A 440 11.99 14.38 17.18
CA TRP A 440 11.89 13.27 16.24
C TRP A 440 11.39 11.99 16.90
N LEU A 441 11.79 11.71 18.15
CA LEU A 441 11.32 10.53 18.88
C LEU A 441 9.83 10.61 19.14
N ALA A 442 9.35 11.74 19.66
CA ALA A 442 7.93 11.96 19.91
C ALA A 442 7.12 11.87 18.60
N LEU A 443 7.57 12.52 17.54
CA LEU A 443 6.86 12.53 16.26
C LEU A 443 6.84 11.15 15.59
N ALA A 444 7.96 10.43 15.59
CA ALA A 444 8.05 9.09 15.01
C ALA A 444 7.21 8.08 15.80
N ALA A 445 7.25 8.13 17.14
CA ALA A 445 6.44 7.26 17.99
C ALA A 445 4.94 7.45 17.72
N LEU A 446 4.49 8.71 17.64
CA LEU A 446 3.12 9.04 17.25
C LEU A 446 2.79 8.62 15.82
N SER A 447 3.76 8.65 14.91
CA SER A 447 3.61 8.19 13.52
C SER A 447 3.40 6.67 13.42
N VAL A 448 3.94 5.89 14.36
CA VAL A 448 3.68 4.44 14.44
C VAL A 448 2.31 4.13 15.06
N GLY A 449 1.91 4.86 16.10
CA GLY A 449 0.60 4.70 16.74
C GLY A 449 -0.57 5.29 15.94
N GLY A 450 -0.33 6.34 15.17
CA GLY A 450 -1.33 7.12 14.43
C GLY A 450 -2.18 6.30 13.45
N PRO A 451 -1.60 5.44 12.59
CA PRO A 451 -2.36 4.59 11.67
C PRO A 451 -3.37 3.68 12.38
N TRP A 452 -3.02 3.13 13.54
CA TRP A 452 -3.92 2.29 14.34
C TRP A 452 -5.09 3.09 14.89
N ALA A 453 -4.82 4.26 15.47
CA ALA A 453 -5.85 5.16 15.95
C ALA A 453 -6.82 5.57 14.82
N GLN A 454 -6.28 5.86 13.64
CA GLN A 454 -7.07 6.21 12.46
C GLN A 454 -7.91 5.04 11.93
N ALA A 455 -7.33 3.84 11.82
CA ALA A 455 -8.03 2.67 11.32
C ALA A 455 -9.19 2.27 12.24
N ILE A 456 -8.96 2.22 13.55
CA ILE A 456 -10.01 1.87 14.53
C ILE A 456 -11.08 2.96 14.57
N GLY A 457 -10.69 4.24 14.59
CA GLY A 457 -11.63 5.36 14.56
C GLY A 457 -12.55 5.35 13.33
N ARG A 458 -12.08 4.81 12.19
CA ARG A 458 -12.86 4.68 10.94
C ARG A 458 -14.01 3.67 11.03
N LEU A 459 -14.00 2.75 12.00
CA LEU A 459 -15.10 1.79 12.22
C LEU A 459 -16.40 2.47 12.68
N GLY A 460 -16.29 3.62 13.35
CA GLY A 460 -17.43 4.39 13.85
C GLY A 460 -18.06 5.35 12.82
N TYR A 461 -17.48 5.51 11.62
CA TYR A 461 -17.91 6.52 10.66
C TYR A 461 -19.25 6.19 10.02
N ARG A 462 -20.14 7.19 9.99
CA ARG A 462 -21.43 7.09 9.32
C ARG A 462 -21.30 7.20 7.80
N LEU A 463 -21.92 6.28 7.08
CA LEU A 463 -22.12 6.38 5.64
C LEU A 463 -23.52 6.97 5.37
N THR A 464 -23.63 8.30 5.34
CA THR A 464 -24.90 8.97 5.04
C THR A 464 -25.07 9.14 3.53
N ALA A 465 -25.86 8.28 2.90
CA ALA A 465 -26.20 8.42 1.48
C ALA A 465 -27.23 9.53 1.25
N ARG A 466 -27.05 10.33 0.18
CA ARG A 466 -28.20 10.97 -0.48
C ARG A 466 -29.03 9.87 -1.11
N ILE A 467 -30.36 9.93 -0.97
CA ILE A 467 -31.29 8.93 -1.49
C ILE A 467 -30.98 8.67 -2.98
N GLY A 468 -30.73 7.41 -3.33
CA GLY A 468 -30.53 6.97 -4.72
C GLY A 468 -29.11 7.09 -5.29
N VAL A 469 -28.10 7.56 -4.53
CA VAL A 469 -26.71 7.66 -5.04
C VAL A 469 -25.81 6.57 -4.46
N PRO A 470 -25.21 5.69 -5.29
CA PRO A 470 -24.22 4.72 -4.83
C PRO A 470 -23.02 5.41 -4.18
N LEU A 471 -22.68 5.03 -2.94
CA LEU A 471 -21.52 5.55 -2.23
C LEU A 471 -20.36 4.57 -2.24
N HIS A 472 -19.15 5.11 -2.36
CA HIS A 472 -17.93 4.37 -2.11
C HIS A 472 -17.75 4.13 -0.59
N PRO A 473 -17.39 2.92 -0.14
CA PRO A 473 -17.07 2.64 1.26
C PRO A 473 -15.68 3.18 1.63
N THR A 474 -15.51 4.50 1.57
CA THR A 474 -14.22 5.16 1.85
C THR A 474 -13.63 4.87 3.24
N PRO A 475 -14.41 4.60 4.32
CA PRO A 475 -13.84 4.16 5.59
C PRO A 475 -13.07 2.84 5.44
N VAL A 476 -13.58 1.90 4.65
CA VAL A 476 -12.93 0.60 4.40
C VAL A 476 -11.62 0.80 3.64
N TYR A 477 -11.60 1.68 2.63
CA TYR A 477 -10.36 2.03 1.93
C TYR A 477 -9.31 2.63 2.88
N SER A 478 -9.76 3.53 3.77
CA SER A 478 -8.91 4.18 4.77
C SER A 478 -8.33 3.17 5.74
N ILE A 479 -9.11 2.19 6.21
CA ILE A 479 -8.66 1.13 7.12
C ILE A 479 -7.56 0.30 6.45
N PHE A 480 -7.78 -0.17 5.22
CA PHE A 480 -6.77 -0.96 4.50
C PHE A 480 -5.49 -0.17 4.24
N TRP A 481 -5.60 1.10 3.85
CA TRP A 481 -4.43 1.95 3.64
C TRP A 481 -3.66 2.20 4.94
N ASN A 482 -4.35 2.50 6.04
CA ASN A 482 -3.69 2.69 7.34
C ASN A 482 -3.02 1.41 7.84
N ALA A 483 -3.56 0.23 7.56
CA ALA A 483 -2.88 -1.04 7.87
C ALA A 483 -1.53 -1.16 7.12
N LEU A 484 -1.49 -0.79 5.84
CA LEU A 484 -0.24 -0.76 5.06
C LEU A 484 0.76 0.29 5.59
N VAL A 485 0.26 1.49 5.94
CA VAL A 485 1.10 2.53 6.56
C VAL A 485 1.68 2.03 7.89
N ALA A 486 0.85 1.42 8.75
CA ALA A 486 1.26 0.85 10.02
C ALA A 486 2.37 -0.19 9.84
N LEU A 487 2.20 -1.12 8.89
CA LEU A 487 3.20 -2.13 8.56
C LEU A 487 4.52 -1.48 8.11
N ALA A 488 4.47 -0.51 7.20
CA ALA A 488 5.67 0.16 6.70
C ALA A 488 6.44 0.91 7.80
N VAL A 489 5.77 1.74 8.60
CA VAL A 489 6.45 2.54 9.64
C VAL A 489 6.93 1.68 10.81
N THR A 490 6.20 0.62 11.15
CA THR A 490 6.63 -0.35 12.17
C THR A 490 7.85 -1.11 11.66
N ARG A 491 7.86 -1.52 10.39
CA ARG A 491 9.02 -2.20 9.79
C ARG A 491 10.27 -1.32 9.82
N LEU A 492 10.15 -0.06 9.43
CA LEU A 492 11.26 0.90 9.52
C LEU A 492 11.75 1.06 10.97
N TRP A 493 10.84 1.07 11.94
CA TRP A 493 11.20 1.08 13.36
C TRP A 493 11.99 -0.16 13.77
N THR A 494 11.54 -1.37 13.40
CA THR A 494 12.23 -2.63 13.73
C THR A 494 13.61 -2.73 13.11
N LEU A 495 13.83 -2.08 11.97
CA LEU A 495 15.12 -1.99 11.30
C LEU A 495 16.01 -0.86 11.86
N SER A 496 15.62 -0.25 12.98
CA SER A 496 16.31 0.89 13.60
C SER A 496 16.57 2.03 12.61
N ALA A 497 15.62 2.29 11.69
CA ALA A 497 15.72 3.41 10.78
C ALA A 497 15.77 4.76 11.54
N PRO A 498 16.39 5.81 10.98
CA PRO A 498 16.37 7.13 11.61
C PRO A 498 14.93 7.62 11.87
N LEU A 499 14.70 8.18 13.06
CA LEU A 499 13.38 8.66 13.49
C LEU A 499 12.75 9.68 12.51
N HIS A 500 13.54 10.59 11.93
CA HIS A 500 13.05 11.55 10.94
C HIS A 500 12.56 10.87 9.64
N LEU A 501 13.18 9.75 9.25
CA LEU A 501 12.75 8.94 8.10
C LEU A 501 11.38 8.32 8.38
N ILE A 502 11.19 7.73 9.56
CA ILE A 502 9.92 7.09 9.97
C ILE A 502 8.77 8.13 9.94
N ALA A 503 8.99 9.29 10.57
CA ALA A 503 8.02 10.37 10.58
C ALA A 503 7.74 10.90 9.17
N GLY A 504 8.78 11.13 8.35
CA GLY A 504 8.62 11.62 6.98
C GLY A 504 7.85 10.64 6.07
N ILE A 505 8.15 9.33 6.15
CA ILE A 505 7.42 8.29 5.41
C ILE A 505 5.94 8.23 5.83
N TYR A 506 5.66 8.36 7.13
CA TYR A 506 4.28 8.44 7.60
C TYR A 506 3.52 9.63 6.98
N PHE A 507 4.14 10.80 6.91
CA PHE A 507 3.55 11.99 6.28
C PHE A 507 3.32 11.82 4.78
N VAL A 508 4.27 11.20 4.08
CA VAL A 508 4.16 10.86 2.65
C VAL A 508 3.00 9.90 2.41
N LEU A 509 3.05 8.72 3.03
CA LEU A 509 2.07 7.67 2.76
C LEU A 509 0.67 8.09 3.23
N THR A 510 0.55 8.75 4.37
CA THR A 510 -0.74 9.25 4.85
C THR A 510 -1.28 10.34 3.93
N GLY A 511 -0.43 11.27 3.47
CA GLY A 511 -0.80 12.30 2.49
C GLY A 511 -1.34 11.68 1.19
N LEU A 512 -0.64 10.71 0.62
CA LEU A 512 -1.06 9.99 -0.59
C LEU A 512 -2.42 9.30 -0.42
N GLY A 513 -2.61 8.57 0.68
CA GLY A 513 -3.90 7.92 0.99
C GLY A 513 -5.04 8.92 1.15
N ARG A 514 -4.79 10.03 1.86
CA ARG A 514 -5.77 11.11 2.07
C ARG A 514 -6.14 11.81 0.77
N PHE A 515 -5.18 12.04 -0.12
CA PHE A 515 -5.42 12.62 -1.44
C PHE A 515 -6.47 11.82 -2.23
N VAL A 516 -6.33 10.49 -2.21
CA VAL A 516 -7.28 9.58 -2.86
C VAL A 516 -8.60 9.54 -2.10
N GLU A 517 -8.56 9.36 -0.78
CA GLU A 517 -9.77 9.25 0.04
C GLU A 517 -10.68 10.47 -0.13
N GLU A 518 -10.12 11.67 -0.14
CA GLU A 518 -10.86 12.94 -0.29
C GLU A 518 -11.64 13.01 -1.61
N ALA A 519 -11.10 12.42 -2.68
CA ALA A 519 -11.73 12.43 -3.99
C ALA A 519 -13.03 11.59 -4.07
N TRP A 520 -13.15 10.59 -3.20
CA TRP A 520 -14.24 9.62 -3.19
C TRP A 520 -15.21 9.82 -2.02
N ARG A 521 -14.99 10.83 -1.16
CA ARG A 521 -15.93 11.19 -0.09
C ARG A 521 -17.24 11.70 -0.71
N GLY A 522 -18.37 11.18 -0.24
CA GLY A 522 -19.71 11.51 -0.73
C GLY A 522 -20.38 12.70 -0.05
N GLU A 523 -19.70 13.38 0.88
CA GLU A 523 -20.24 14.52 1.61
C GLU A 523 -20.07 15.82 0.82
N ALA A 524 -21.14 16.61 0.71
CA ALA A 524 -21.08 17.95 0.15
C ALA A 524 -20.46 18.91 1.17
N ARG A 525 -19.13 19.07 1.17
CA ARG A 525 -18.43 20.09 1.97
C ARG A 525 -17.31 20.72 1.17
N ALA A 526 -17.32 22.06 1.09
CA ALA A 526 -16.30 22.97 0.54
C ALA A 526 -15.73 22.59 -0.85
N PRO A 527 -15.01 23.47 -1.58
CA PRO A 527 -14.32 23.01 -2.78
C PRO A 527 -13.27 21.96 -2.36
N MET A 528 -13.48 20.71 -2.82
CA MET A 528 -12.66 19.50 -2.65
C MET A 528 -11.14 19.72 -2.80
N LEU A 529 -10.75 20.84 -3.43
CA LEU A 529 -9.40 21.32 -3.65
C LEU A 529 -8.59 21.46 -2.34
N TRP A 530 -9.15 22.02 -1.26
CA TRP A 530 -8.34 22.32 -0.06
C TRP A 530 -7.80 21.05 0.64
N GLY A 531 -8.61 20.00 0.73
CA GLY A 531 -8.18 18.73 1.34
C GLY A 531 -7.10 17.99 0.54
N GLN A 532 -7.15 18.09 -0.79
CA GLN A 532 -6.14 17.53 -1.69
C GLN A 532 -4.84 18.34 -1.69
N TRP A 533 -4.91 19.68 -1.60
CA TRP A 533 -3.73 20.53 -1.44
C TRP A 533 -3.02 20.30 -0.10
N ALA A 534 -3.78 20.14 0.99
CA ALA A 534 -3.20 19.80 2.29
C ALA A 534 -2.57 18.39 2.27
N ALA A 535 -3.13 17.43 1.54
CA ALA A 535 -2.50 16.12 1.31
C ALA A 535 -1.17 16.25 0.57
N ALA A 536 -1.14 17.05 -0.50
CA ALA A 536 0.08 17.32 -1.26
C ALA A 536 1.15 18.02 -0.39
N ALA A 537 0.75 18.98 0.44
CA ALA A 537 1.63 19.64 1.40
C ALA A 537 2.20 18.65 2.43
N SER A 538 1.39 17.69 2.92
CA SER A 538 1.87 16.60 3.79
C SER A 538 2.91 15.72 3.09
N VAL A 539 2.71 15.41 1.80
CA VAL A 539 3.70 14.63 1.02
C VAL A 539 5.01 15.40 0.87
N ILE A 540 4.95 16.68 0.53
CA ILE A 540 6.15 17.54 0.40
C ILE A 540 6.84 17.69 1.75
N GLY A 541 6.08 17.95 2.83
CA GLY A 541 6.61 18.02 4.19
C GLY A 541 7.30 16.73 4.61
N GLY A 542 6.69 15.58 4.33
CA GLY A 542 7.31 14.28 4.59
C GLY A 542 8.59 14.06 3.79
N ALA A 543 8.61 14.41 2.49
CA ALA A 543 9.82 14.34 1.67
C ALA A 543 10.95 15.23 2.22
N LEU A 544 10.64 16.47 2.60
CA LEU A 544 11.59 17.38 3.24
C LEU A 544 12.10 16.84 4.58
N MET A 545 11.24 16.26 5.42
CA MET A 545 11.64 15.63 6.68
C MET A 545 12.60 14.47 6.45
N THR A 546 12.35 13.64 5.43
CA THR A 546 13.27 12.53 5.09
C THR A 546 14.59 13.03 4.50
N ALA A 547 14.59 14.13 3.74
CA ALA A 547 15.78 14.64 3.05
C ALA A 547 16.66 15.52 3.94
N LEU A 548 16.07 16.36 4.79
CA LEU A 548 16.77 17.39 5.56
C LEU A 548 16.84 17.05 7.06
N GLY A 549 16.09 16.04 7.50
CA GLY A 549 16.08 15.61 8.89
C GLY A 549 17.41 15.00 9.31
N ASN A 550 17.72 15.13 10.60
CA ASN A 550 18.82 14.43 11.25
C ASN A 550 18.36 13.97 12.63
N SER A 551 18.50 12.67 12.91
CA SER A 551 18.02 12.08 14.16
C SER A 551 18.78 10.80 14.48
N ALA A 552 18.73 10.40 15.74
CA ALA A 552 19.15 9.06 16.15
C ALA A 552 18.33 7.97 15.41
N PRO A 553 18.89 6.75 15.30
CA PRO A 553 18.15 5.53 14.98
C PRO A 553 16.98 5.29 15.93
N ALA A 554 15.93 4.61 15.46
CA ALA A 554 14.83 4.21 16.32
C ALA A 554 15.30 3.22 17.40
N PRO A 555 14.94 3.46 18.69
CA PRO A 555 15.31 2.55 19.77
C PRO A 555 14.53 1.24 19.69
N ALA A 556 15.03 0.20 20.36
CA ALA A 556 14.29 -1.05 20.50
C ALA A 556 12.95 -0.81 21.23
N PRO A 557 11.82 -1.29 20.70
CA PRO A 557 10.53 -1.09 21.34
C PRO A 557 10.43 -1.89 22.64
N LEU A 558 9.86 -1.28 23.68
CA LEU A 558 9.63 -1.93 24.97
C LEU A 558 8.13 -1.96 25.26
N PHE A 559 7.50 -3.08 24.90
CA PHE A 559 6.09 -3.31 25.21
C PHE A 559 5.94 -3.69 26.69
N ALA A 560 5.40 -2.74 27.45
CA ALA A 560 5.05 -2.95 28.85
C ALA A 560 3.55 -2.73 29.08
N TRP A 561 3.04 -3.32 30.15
CA TRP A 561 1.66 -3.12 30.59
C TRP A 561 1.47 -1.81 31.36
N HIS A 562 2.52 -1.27 31.98
CA HIS A 562 2.44 -0.01 32.76
C HIS A 562 1.89 1.18 31.95
N PRO A 563 2.31 1.44 30.69
CA PRO A 563 1.75 2.51 29.87
C PRO A 563 0.26 2.32 29.48
N LEU A 564 -0.28 1.10 29.61
CA LEU A 564 -1.65 0.81 29.17
C LEU A 564 -2.68 1.65 29.93
N LEU A 565 -2.50 1.83 31.24
CA LEU A 565 -3.43 2.63 32.05
C LEU A 565 -3.48 4.07 31.54
N SER A 566 -2.33 4.70 31.32
CA SER A 566 -2.27 6.07 30.82
C SER A 566 -2.83 6.20 29.40
N ALA A 567 -2.63 5.18 28.57
CA ALA A 567 -3.23 5.12 27.24
C ALA A 567 -4.76 5.01 27.30
N LEU A 568 -5.30 4.19 28.22
CA LEU A 568 -6.75 4.06 28.44
C LEU A 568 -7.36 5.37 28.99
N VAL A 569 -6.69 6.03 29.94
CA VAL A 569 -7.12 7.33 30.47
C VAL A 569 -7.11 8.39 29.36
N PHE A 570 -6.06 8.43 28.54
CA PHE A 570 -6.01 9.31 27.38
C PHE A 570 -7.14 9.01 26.40
N GLY A 571 -7.37 7.74 26.07
CA GLY A 571 -8.46 7.32 25.19
C GLY A 571 -9.83 7.72 25.73
N LEU A 572 -10.04 7.65 27.05
CA LEU A 572 -11.27 8.11 27.69
C LEU A 572 -11.44 9.62 27.52
N ALA A 573 -10.38 10.40 27.77
CA ALA A 573 -10.41 11.84 27.59
C ALA A 573 -10.73 12.24 26.13
N VAL A 574 -10.11 11.57 25.15
CA VAL A 574 -10.39 11.81 23.72
C VAL A 574 -11.82 11.41 23.34
N SER A 575 -12.29 10.26 23.84
CA SER A 575 -13.67 9.82 23.64
C SER A 575 -14.68 10.80 24.24
N MET A 576 -14.39 11.38 25.40
CA MET A 576 -15.24 12.42 25.99
C MET A 576 -15.20 13.69 25.15
N ALA A 577 -14.02 14.14 24.72
CA ALA A 577 -13.86 15.35 23.91
C ALA A 577 -14.53 15.25 22.53
N MET A 578 -14.54 14.07 21.90
CA MET A 578 -15.07 13.87 20.55
C MET A 578 -16.47 13.24 20.51
N GLY A 579 -16.85 12.46 21.53
CA GLY A 579 -18.04 11.62 21.54
C GLY A 579 -19.14 12.08 22.50
N VAL A 580 -18.96 13.18 23.23
CA VAL A 580 -19.95 13.68 24.21
C VAL A 580 -20.43 15.07 23.82
N ASP A 581 -21.76 15.26 23.82
CA ASP A 581 -22.38 16.59 23.68
C ASP A 581 -22.90 17.08 25.05
N PHE A 582 -22.57 18.32 25.39
CA PHE A 582 -23.08 19.04 26.56
C PHE A 582 -24.19 20.05 26.18
N PRO A 583 -25.16 20.37 27.06
CA PRO A 583 -26.39 21.11 26.71
C PRO A 583 -26.17 22.52 26.16
N ASN A 584 -25.16 23.23 26.68
CA ASN A 584 -24.96 24.67 26.41
C ASN A 584 -23.97 24.93 25.27
N TRP A 585 -23.52 23.88 24.57
CA TRP A 585 -22.54 24.03 23.49
C TRP A 585 -23.26 24.34 22.17
N GLN A 586 -23.06 25.55 21.65
CA GLN A 586 -23.67 26.01 20.38
C GLN A 586 -23.25 25.17 19.16
N ARG A 587 -22.11 24.45 19.23
CA ARG A 587 -21.65 23.50 18.21
C ARG A 587 -21.47 22.11 18.83
N ARG A 588 -22.21 21.14 18.31
CA ARG A 588 -22.19 19.73 18.77
C ARG A 588 -20.98 19.01 18.19
N PHE A 589 -19.94 18.77 18.99
CA PHE A 589 -18.72 18.06 18.55
C PHE A 589 -19.00 16.60 18.17
N SER A 590 -20.01 16.00 18.79
CA SER A 590 -20.50 14.63 18.55
C SER A 590 -21.11 14.40 17.16
N ARG A 591 -21.72 15.43 16.54
CA ARG A 591 -22.33 15.31 15.19
C ARG A 591 -21.28 15.13 14.09
N LEU A 592 -20.00 15.07 14.47
CA LEU A 592 -18.84 15.10 13.59
C LEU A 592 -17.95 13.85 13.74
N VAL A 593 -18.42 12.85 14.51
CA VAL A 593 -17.88 11.47 14.59
C VAL A 593 -18.80 10.53 13.82
#